data_AF-A0A098E6L7-F1
#
_entry.id   AF-A0A098E6L7-F1
#
_cell.length_a   1.000
_cell.length_b   1.000
_cell.length_c   1.000
_cell.angle_alpha   90.00
_cell.angle_beta   90.00
_cell.angle_gamma   90.00
#
_symmetry.space_group_name_H-M   'P 1'
#
loop_
_entity.id
_entity.type
_entity.pdbx_description
1 polymer ?
#
loop_
_entity_poly.entity_id
_entity_poly.type
_entity_poly.pdbx_seq_one_letter_code
_entity_poly.pdbx_strand_id
1 'polypeptide(L)'
;MVLPKRQTHTTEELFELFPVVHDLFIDATERQIPRPKNKHKQKENYSGKKKRHTKKNTIISDENREIRYLGPTVEGKKHDYRTFTDEFPTKLHLYHLLTHRHCRVILDSGQIRHI
;
A
#
# COMPACT_ATOMS: atom_id res chain seq x y z
N MET A 1 5.69 20.89 6.11
CA MET A 1 5.79 19.41 6.08
C MET A 1 4.39 18.86 6.31
N VAL A 2 3.81 18.15 5.34
CA VAL A 2 2.46 17.56 5.44
C VAL A 2 2.62 16.09 5.84
N LEU A 3 1.82 15.63 6.80
CA LEU A 3 1.83 14.22 7.21
C LEU A 3 1.02 13.37 6.23
N PRO A 4 1.44 12.13 5.94
CA PRO A 4 0.69 11.22 5.09
C PRO A 4 -0.64 10.85 5.74
N LYS A 5 -1.69 10.72 4.92
CA LYS A 5 -2.99 10.24 5.37
C LYS A 5 -2.86 8.77 5.77
N ARG A 6 -3.50 8.39 6.88
CA ARG A 6 -3.41 7.03 7.45
C ARG A 6 -4.70 6.23 7.37
N GLN A 7 -5.80 6.90 7.08
CA GLN A 7 -7.14 6.32 6.97
C GLN A 7 -7.76 6.88 5.71
N THR A 8 -8.10 5.98 4.79
CA THR A 8 -8.91 6.25 3.61
C THR A 8 -9.87 5.10 3.53
N HIS A 9 -11.16 5.38 3.62
CA HIS A 9 -12.18 4.33 3.66
C HIS A 9 -12.64 3.93 2.27
N THR A 10 -12.35 4.76 1.27
CA THR A 10 -12.78 4.58 -0.11
C THR A 10 -11.66 4.88 -1.09
N THR A 11 -11.80 4.36 -2.31
CA THR A 11 -10.89 4.63 -3.42
C THR A 11 -10.97 6.09 -3.88
N GLU A 12 -12.14 6.71 -3.79
CA GLU A 12 -12.37 8.10 -4.19
C GLU A 12 -11.60 9.06 -3.28
N GLU A 13 -11.64 8.86 -1.96
CA GLU A 13 -10.86 9.63 -1.00
C GLU A 13 -9.36 9.52 -1.22
N LEU A 14 -8.90 8.37 -1.76
CA LEU A 14 -7.50 8.20 -2.14
C LEU A 14 -7.19 9.09 -3.35
N PHE A 15 -8.01 9.06 -4.40
CA PHE A 15 -7.79 9.88 -5.60
C PHE A 15 -7.90 11.39 -5.34
N GLU A 16 -8.70 11.84 -4.37
CA GLU A 16 -8.73 13.26 -3.96
C GLU A 16 -7.39 13.76 -3.40
N LEU A 17 -6.54 12.86 -2.87
CA LEU A 17 -5.17 13.22 -2.47
C LEU A 17 -4.26 13.54 -3.67
N PHE A 18 -4.72 13.20 -4.88
CA PHE A 18 -3.97 13.32 -6.13
C PHE A 18 -4.75 14.20 -7.14
N PRO A 19 -4.84 15.52 -6.90
CA PRO A 19 -5.69 16.41 -7.68
C PRO A 19 -5.22 16.60 -9.14
N VAL A 20 -3.95 16.34 -9.48
CA VAL A 20 -3.35 16.57 -10.82
C VAL A 20 -2.56 15.36 -11.34
N VAL A 21 -2.40 14.31 -10.53
CA VAL A 21 -1.31 13.35 -10.70
C VAL A 21 -1.66 12.31 -11.75
N HIS A 22 -0.78 12.13 -12.73
CA HIS A 22 -0.94 11.14 -13.80
C HIS A 22 -0.50 9.75 -13.36
N ASP A 23 0.43 9.67 -12.39
CA ASP A 23 1.02 8.43 -11.92
C ASP A 23 0.84 8.23 -10.42
N LEU A 24 0.33 7.07 -10.04
CA LEU A 24 0.24 6.61 -8.67
C LEU A 24 1.30 5.54 -8.41
N PHE A 25 2.26 5.82 -7.55
CA PHE A 25 3.31 4.87 -7.18
C PHE A 25 2.91 4.15 -5.89
N ILE A 26 2.67 2.84 -6.00
CA ILE A 26 2.30 2.01 -4.86
C ILE A 26 3.46 1.06 -4.56
N ASP A 27 3.98 1.18 -3.34
CA ASP A 27 5.08 0.35 -2.84
C ASP A 27 4.77 -0.15 -1.42
N ALA A 28 5.50 -1.16 -0.96
CA ALA A 28 5.41 -1.70 0.39
C ALA A 28 6.76 -1.61 1.08
N THR A 29 6.81 -0.85 2.17
CA THR A 29 8.02 -0.74 3.00
C THR A 29 8.03 -1.82 4.08
N GLU A 30 9.13 -2.58 4.18
CA GLU A 30 9.34 -3.56 5.25
C GLU A 30 10.26 -3.00 6.34
N ARG A 31 9.85 -3.15 7.60
CA ARG A 31 10.63 -2.77 8.80
C ARG A 31 10.93 -3.98 9.66
N GLN A 32 12.20 -4.20 9.96
CA GLN A 32 12.62 -5.24 10.89
C GLN A 32 12.11 -4.95 12.31
N ILE A 33 11.64 -5.99 12.99
CA ILE A 33 11.28 -5.94 14.41
C ILE A 33 12.16 -6.90 15.22
N PRO A 34 12.36 -6.67 16.52
CA PRO A 34 12.93 -7.66 17.41
C PRO A 34 12.11 -8.96 17.38
N ARG A 35 12.78 -10.10 17.56
CA ARG A 35 12.10 -11.40 17.63
C ARG A 35 11.08 -11.39 18.78
N PRO A 36 9.78 -11.55 18.52
CA PRO A 36 8.78 -11.59 19.58
C PRO A 36 9.01 -12.80 20.50
N LYS A 37 8.89 -12.60 21.82
CA LYS A 37 9.00 -13.71 22.81
C LYS A 37 7.79 -14.65 22.77
N ASN A 38 6.61 -14.12 22.49
CA ASN A 38 5.39 -14.91 22.37
C ASN A 38 5.46 -15.75 21.08
N LYS A 39 5.30 -17.08 21.20
CA LYS A 39 5.41 -18.04 20.09
C LYS A 39 4.45 -17.76 18.93
N HIS A 40 3.21 -17.35 19.23
CA HIS A 40 2.21 -17.00 18.22
C HIS A 40 2.66 -15.79 17.41
N LYS A 41 2.96 -14.68 18.09
CA LYS A 41 3.46 -13.45 17.46
C LYS A 41 4.77 -13.67 16.71
N GLN A 42 5.60 -14.59 17.19
CA GLN A 42 6.84 -14.95 16.51
C GLN A 42 6.55 -15.57 15.14
N LYS A 43 5.66 -16.57 15.08
CA LYS A 43 5.24 -17.22 13.83
C LYS A 43 4.49 -16.27 12.89
N GLU A 44 3.73 -15.33 13.45
CA GLU A 44 3.02 -14.32 12.66
C GLU A 44 3.97 -13.36 11.95
N ASN A 45 4.96 -12.82 12.67
CA ASN A 45 5.85 -11.80 12.12
C ASN A 45 7.06 -12.38 11.39
N TYR A 46 7.24 -13.70 11.38
CA TYR A 46 8.33 -14.33 10.64
C TYR A 46 8.07 -14.22 9.13
N SER A 47 8.87 -13.39 8.44
CA SER A 47 8.69 -13.09 7.02
C SER A 47 9.22 -14.19 6.09
N GLY A 48 10.10 -15.06 6.59
CA GLY A 48 10.87 -16.01 5.78
C GLY A 48 11.98 -15.33 4.95
N LYS A 49 11.73 -14.12 4.44
CA LYS A 49 12.73 -13.28 3.76
C LYS A 49 13.90 -12.97 4.70
N LYS A 50 15.12 -13.20 4.21
CA LYS A 50 16.38 -12.94 4.93
C LYS A 50 16.43 -13.55 6.36
N LYS A 51 15.58 -14.55 6.67
CA LYS A 51 15.40 -15.14 8.01
C LYS A 51 15.13 -14.07 9.09
N ARG A 52 14.26 -13.09 8.84
CA ARG A 52 13.94 -11.99 9.79
C ARG A 52 12.45 -11.90 10.13
N HIS A 53 12.17 -11.26 11.27
CA HIS A 53 10.82 -10.85 11.64
C HIS A 53 10.62 -9.41 11.15
N THR A 54 9.59 -9.18 10.35
CA THR A 54 9.33 -7.86 9.78
C THR A 54 7.85 -7.52 9.90
N LYS A 55 7.58 -6.24 10.02
CA LYS A 55 6.27 -5.63 9.76
C LYS A 55 6.38 -4.86 8.43
N LYS A 56 5.26 -4.62 7.77
CA LYS A 56 5.23 -3.81 6.55
C LYS A 56 4.11 -2.79 6.57
N ASN A 57 4.26 -1.76 5.75
CA ASN A 57 3.26 -0.74 5.50
C ASN A 57 3.21 -0.44 3.99
N THR A 58 2.00 -0.34 3.45
CA THR A 58 1.78 0.18 2.10
C THR A 58 2.07 1.69 2.10
N ILE A 59 2.83 2.15 1.13
CA ILE A 59 3.06 3.57 0.85
C ILE A 59 2.52 3.89 -0.52
N ILE A 60 1.92 5.07 -0.64
CA ILE A 60 1.48 5.59 -1.92
C ILE A 60 2.04 7.00 -2.05
N SER A 61 2.86 7.19 -3.08
CA SER A 61 3.52 8.46 -3.37
C SER A 61 3.09 9.03 -4.71
N ASP A 62 3.22 10.34 -4.83
CA ASP A 62 3.06 11.04 -6.09
C ASP A 62 4.39 11.15 -6.87
N GLU A 63 4.32 11.73 -8.06
CA GLU A 63 5.45 12.06 -8.94
C GLU A 63 6.50 12.98 -8.30
N ASN A 64 6.11 13.76 -7.28
CA ASN A 64 7.01 14.62 -6.51
C ASN A 64 7.73 13.87 -5.38
N ARG A 65 7.55 12.54 -5.28
CA ARG A 65 8.11 11.67 -4.23
C ARG A 65 7.56 12.00 -2.84
N GLU A 66 6.40 12.66 -2.76
CA GLU A 66 5.73 12.91 -1.50
C GLU A 66 4.84 11.72 -1.16
N ILE A 67 5.00 11.18 0.05
CA ILE A 67 4.13 10.10 0.55
C ILE A 67 2.80 10.72 0.93
N ARG A 68 1.76 10.45 0.13
CA ARG A 68 0.40 10.95 0.37
C ARG A 68 -0.40 10.03 1.29
N TYR A 69 -0.13 8.72 1.22
CA TYR A 69 -0.80 7.73 2.05
C TYR A 69 0.19 6.73 2.64
N LEU A 70 -0.08 6.35 3.90
CA LEU A 70 0.67 5.35 4.65
C LEU A 70 -0.31 4.40 5.34
N GLY A 71 -0.35 3.16 4.84
CA GLY A 71 -1.26 2.13 5.29
C GLY A 71 -0.97 1.56 6.68
N PRO A 72 -1.91 0.73 7.21
CA PRO A 72 -1.76 0.05 8.49
C PRO A 72 -0.51 -0.85 8.55
N THR A 73 -0.09 -1.13 9.78
CA THR A 73 1.08 -1.97 10.03
C THR A 73 0.68 -3.44 10.02
N VAL A 74 1.07 -4.18 8.98
CA VAL A 74 0.73 -5.61 8.82
C VAL A 74 1.98 -6.49 8.90
N GLU A 75 1.80 -7.82 8.96
CA GLU A 75 2.91 -8.79 8.99
C GLU A 75 3.73 -8.74 7.70
N GLY A 76 5.06 -8.75 7.83
CA GLY A 76 5.97 -8.72 6.68
C GLY A 76 5.86 -9.92 5.73
N LYS A 77 5.31 -11.04 6.20
CA LYS A 77 5.05 -12.23 5.36
C LYS A 77 3.86 -12.09 4.42
N LYS A 78 2.96 -11.13 4.67
CA LYS A 78 1.73 -10.96 3.88
C LYS A 78 2.10 -10.46 2.49
N HIS A 79 1.53 -11.02 1.43
CA HIS A 79 1.82 -10.58 0.06
C HIS A 79 1.35 -9.14 -0.16
N ASP A 80 2.09 -8.35 -0.93
CA ASP A 80 1.85 -6.90 -1.07
C ASP A 80 0.49 -6.63 -1.74
N TYR A 81 0.16 -7.37 -2.82
CA TYR A 81 -1.18 -7.31 -3.43
C TYR A 81 -2.30 -7.62 -2.43
N ARG A 82 -2.13 -8.63 -1.56
CA ARG A 82 -3.16 -8.98 -0.56
C ARG A 82 -3.28 -7.90 0.52
N THR A 83 -2.18 -7.27 0.88
CA THR A 83 -2.19 -6.14 1.81
C THR A 83 -2.97 -4.98 1.20
N PHE A 84 -2.69 -4.65 -0.05
CA PHE A 84 -3.41 -3.62 -0.79
C PHE A 84 -4.92 -3.92 -0.92
N THR A 85 -5.30 -5.14 -1.30
CA THR A 85 -6.73 -5.51 -1.42
C THR A 85 -7.47 -5.51 -0.08
N ASP A 86 -6.78 -5.80 1.02
CA ASP A 86 -7.39 -5.76 2.35
C ASP A 86 -7.55 -4.30 2.86
N GLU A 87 -6.65 -3.39 2.46
CA GLU A 87 -6.74 -1.95 2.76
C GLU A 87 -7.80 -1.24 1.91
N PHE A 88 -7.89 -1.62 0.63
CA PHE A 88 -8.84 -1.09 -0.34
C PHE A 88 -9.74 -2.22 -0.82
N PRO A 89 -10.66 -2.73 0.02
CA PRO A 89 -11.55 -3.83 -0.31
C PRO A 89 -12.42 -3.41 -1.48
N THR A 90 -12.06 -3.89 -2.66
CA THR A 90 -12.69 -3.50 -3.91
C THR A 90 -14.12 -4.04 -3.94
N LYS A 91 -15.09 -3.23 -3.51
CA LYS A 91 -16.47 -3.32 -4.01
C LYS A 91 -16.68 -2.33 -5.16
N LEU A 92 -15.71 -2.18 -6.04
CA LEU A 92 -15.91 -1.47 -7.30
C LEU A 92 -15.42 -2.33 -8.45
N HIS A 93 -16.37 -2.80 -9.25
CA HIS A 93 -16.13 -3.11 -10.65
C HIS A 93 -15.25 -2.00 -11.23
N LEU A 94 -14.16 -2.39 -11.88
CA LEU A 94 -13.16 -1.59 -12.60
C LEU A 94 -13.74 -0.72 -13.75
N TYR A 95 -15.04 -0.41 -13.75
CA TYR A 95 -15.76 0.20 -14.86
C TYR A 95 -16.39 1.56 -14.56
N HIS A 96 -16.38 2.08 -13.33
CA HIS A 96 -17.08 3.35 -13.03
C HIS A 96 -16.18 4.56 -12.72
N LEU A 97 -14.86 4.38 -12.54
CA LEU A 97 -13.91 5.50 -12.40
C LEU A 97 -13.27 5.92 -13.75
N LEU A 98 -13.74 5.33 -14.86
CA LEU A 98 -13.23 5.52 -16.23
C LEU A 98 -13.67 6.82 -16.91
N THR A 99 -14.30 7.76 -16.21
CA THR A 99 -14.73 9.01 -16.81
C THR A 99 -14.00 10.19 -16.16
N HIS A 100 -12.84 10.52 -16.75
CA HIS A 100 -12.14 11.81 -16.75
C HIS A 100 -10.74 11.94 -16.10
N ARG A 101 -10.11 10.88 -15.57
CA ARG A 101 -8.69 10.97 -15.18
C ARG A 101 -7.93 9.71 -15.58
N HIS A 102 -7.16 9.78 -16.66
CA HIS A 102 -6.17 8.75 -16.99
C HIS A 102 -5.12 8.70 -15.88
N CYS A 103 -5.23 7.73 -14.97
CA CYS A 103 -4.28 7.55 -13.88
C CYS A 103 -3.57 6.21 -14.06
N ARG A 104 -2.25 6.25 -14.22
CA ARG A 104 -1.43 5.05 -14.35
C ARG A 104 -0.99 4.62 -12.96
N VAL A 105 -1.41 3.42 -12.56
CA VAL A 105 -0.96 2.81 -11.32
C VAL A 105 0.29 1.98 -11.61
N ILE A 106 1.38 2.32 -10.91
CA ILE A 106 2.67 1.67 -11.03
C ILE A 106 2.92 0.90 -9.73
N LEU A 107 2.90 -0.43 -9.82
CA LEU A 107 3.26 -1.33 -8.72
C LEU A 107 4.71 -1.76 -8.86
N ASP A 108 5.42 -1.89 -7.73
CA ASP A 108 6.83 -2.31 -7.66
C ASP A 108 7.11 -3.70 -8.31
N SER A 109 6.06 -4.50 -8.55
CA SER A 109 6.14 -5.75 -9.33
C SER A 109 6.36 -5.54 -10.84
N GLY A 110 6.49 -4.29 -11.32
CA GLY A 110 6.57 -3.96 -12.74
C GLY A 110 5.23 -4.06 -13.47
N GLN A 111 4.14 -4.33 -12.75
CA GLN A 111 2.79 -4.32 -13.33
C GLN A 111 2.31 -2.87 -13.43
N ILE A 112 2.33 -2.35 -14.65
CA ILE A 112 1.63 -1.11 -15.01
C ILE A 112 0.18 -1.48 -15.27
N ARG A 113 -0.74 -0.90 -14.51
CA ARG A 113 -2.17 -0.96 -14.81
C ARG A 113 -2.66 0.44 -15.14
N HIS A 114 -3.15 0.60 -16.36
CA HIS A 114 -3.89 1.79 -16.75
C HIS A 114 -5.31 1.65 -16.20
N ILE A 115 -5.75 2.64 -15.41
CA ILE A 115 -7.11 2.77 -14.91
C ILE A 115 -7.67 4.10 -15.42
#